data_AF-A0A319EN48-F1
#
_entry.id   AF-A0A319EN48-F1
#
_cell.length_a   1.000
_cell.length_b   1.000
_cell.length_c   1.000
_cell.angle_alpha   90.00
_cell.angle_beta   90.00
_cell.angle_gamma   90.00
#
_symmetry.space_group_name_H-M   'P 1'
#
loop_
_entity.id
_entity.type
_entity.pdbx_description
1 polymer ?
#
loop_
_entity_poly.entity_id
_entity_poly.type
_entity_poly.pdbx_seq_one_letter_code
_entity_poly.pdbx_strand_id
1 'polypeptide(L)'
;MPNSIRDVQTIIDHTHPYIIYQNVSVPLRIGGVIRCNVYLPKGAADGGKYPVIATYGPYGKDVPYKDFGFKISSFQDLNPEHQTDHSAWETPTPSYWTRHGYAVLRADELGTGQSPGPLNQLSSTTFDAYQELIEWAAEQPWSTGKIGLLGVSYYALTQWQVAARQPKGLACMIPWEGLSDYYRDGERHGGILSSNFLKVWYNRQVKTNQYGRPGREANQRGPDTIDGDLPEAELVANEWNPPDDSEKPRFRDDERWASINYNLEDVQVPFLSVANLGGIGLHLRGNVEGFTHAGSRLKYLRFIVGRHDLPFYYAESVELQRSFLDAFLKNDDRVGWSTGQVPAVDLILRKGDVGVNNPEAELSFPRRWENEWPIARTNYTHMFLGPDPQMTFEKPTTGVSKLSYRALSTLDSPQLLTFTTPPFLTETEITGHIVTHLNVSVIRDAGCPPPSEIDLFLTLRHLSPTGKEIFYTGSSGEGVPPWLPYRDYHSTDVLPVIPGDIYAVDVEVWPTNVVVEKGGQLILEVSSGDTRNSSIFQHTHPLDRPASKLQGTNRVHFGPKYDNYMLLPVIPSRE
;
A
#
# COMPACT_ATOMS: atom_id res chain seq x y z
N MET A 1 6.47 26.04 -25.73
CA MET A 1 6.79 25.31 -26.99
C MET A 1 7.45 24.06 -26.48
N PRO A 2 6.90 22.86 -26.73
CA PRO A 2 7.49 21.66 -26.17
C PRO A 2 8.95 21.57 -26.62
N ASN A 3 9.84 21.29 -25.66
CA ASN A 3 11.26 21.13 -25.93
C ASN A 3 11.46 20.07 -27.02
N SER A 4 12.45 20.28 -27.90
CA SER A 4 12.82 19.26 -28.88
C SER A 4 13.43 18.07 -28.14
N ILE A 5 12.79 16.90 -28.23
CA ILE A 5 13.27 15.66 -27.60
C ILE A 5 14.61 15.27 -28.25
N ARG A 6 15.69 15.23 -27.46
CA ARG A 6 17.04 14.90 -27.96
C ARG A 6 17.36 13.43 -27.75
N ASP A 7 18.02 12.77 -28.69
CA ASP A 7 18.61 11.45 -28.40
C ASP A 7 19.96 11.66 -27.69
N VAL A 8 20.02 11.29 -26.41
CA VAL A 8 21.08 11.70 -25.46
C VAL A 8 21.63 10.53 -24.68
N GLN A 9 21.50 9.32 -25.24
CA GLN A 9 22.02 8.13 -24.61
C GLN A 9 23.53 8.25 -24.37
N THR A 10 23.95 7.96 -23.14
CA THR A 10 25.37 7.81 -22.80
C THR A 10 25.66 6.39 -22.31
N ILE A 11 26.87 5.91 -22.58
CA ILE A 11 27.33 4.59 -22.14
C ILE A 11 28.49 4.78 -21.16
N ILE A 12 28.36 4.18 -19.97
CA ILE A 12 29.38 4.21 -18.91
C ILE A 12 29.78 2.76 -18.60
N ASP A 13 31.00 2.39 -18.97
CA ASP A 13 31.46 0.99 -18.97
C ASP A 13 32.83 0.76 -18.29
N HIS A 14 33.44 1.79 -17.71
CA HIS A 14 34.80 1.71 -17.15
C HIS A 14 34.88 2.03 -15.65
N THR A 15 33.86 2.68 -15.09
CA THR A 15 33.87 3.15 -13.69
C THR A 15 33.17 2.21 -12.69
N HIS A 16 32.37 1.25 -13.19
CA HIS A 16 31.52 0.39 -12.37
C HIS A 16 31.66 -1.09 -12.77
N PRO A 17 31.31 -2.04 -11.89
CA PRO A 17 31.32 -3.48 -12.21
C PRO A 17 30.22 -3.92 -13.18
N TYR A 18 29.46 -2.98 -13.74
CA TYR A 18 28.40 -3.15 -14.75
C TYR A 18 28.52 -2.04 -15.81
N ILE A 19 27.78 -2.19 -16.91
CA ILE A 19 27.62 -1.18 -17.96
C ILE A 19 26.35 -0.40 -17.67
N ILE A 20 26.38 0.93 -17.85
CA ILE A 20 25.20 1.78 -17.73
C ILE A 20 24.90 2.39 -19.09
N TYR A 21 23.68 2.17 -19.58
CA TYR A 21 23.09 2.94 -20.67
C TYR A 21 22.17 3.95 -20.03
N GLN A 22 22.58 5.22 -19.98
CA GLN A 22 21.82 6.28 -19.32
C GLN A 22 20.97 7.03 -20.34
N ASN A 23 19.76 7.44 -19.96
CA ASN A 23 18.83 8.22 -20.79
C ASN A 23 18.46 7.57 -22.13
N VAL A 24 18.35 6.24 -22.14
CA VAL A 24 17.85 5.50 -23.31
C VAL A 24 16.44 5.97 -23.63
N SER A 25 16.20 6.28 -24.91
CA SER A 25 14.92 6.75 -25.43
C SER A 25 14.07 5.54 -25.84
N VAL A 26 12.93 5.35 -25.18
CA VAL A 26 11.95 4.32 -25.53
C VAL A 26 10.78 5.02 -26.25
N PRO A 27 10.68 4.92 -27.59
CA PRO A 27 9.56 5.49 -28.31
C PRO A 27 8.28 4.69 -28.05
N LEU A 28 7.18 5.39 -27.78
CA LEU A 28 5.88 4.79 -27.50
C LEU A 28 4.99 4.78 -28.74
N ARG A 29 4.22 3.71 -28.95
CA ARG A 29 3.19 3.60 -30.00
C ARG A 29 2.00 4.49 -29.67
N ILE A 30 1.69 4.69 -28.38
CA ILE A 30 0.72 5.67 -27.91
C ILE A 30 1.18 7.13 -28.12
N GLY A 31 2.42 7.33 -28.59
CA GLY A 31 3.05 8.63 -28.74
C GLY A 31 3.82 9.06 -27.49
N GLY A 32 4.88 9.85 -27.70
CA GLY A 32 5.79 10.26 -26.64
C GLY A 32 6.99 9.31 -26.47
N VAL A 33 7.80 9.59 -25.45
CA VAL A 33 9.05 8.89 -25.16
C VAL A 33 9.19 8.71 -23.66
N ILE A 34 9.57 7.51 -23.24
CA ILE A 34 10.07 7.25 -21.89
C ILE A 34 11.59 7.34 -21.90
N ARG A 35 12.20 7.92 -20.86
CA ARG A 35 13.62 7.82 -20.59
C ARG A 35 13.89 6.80 -19.50
N CYS A 36 14.84 5.90 -19.78
CA CYS A 36 15.27 4.92 -18.80
C CYS A 36 16.79 4.83 -18.71
N ASN A 37 17.25 4.27 -17.58
CA ASN A 37 18.61 3.80 -17.39
C ASN A 37 18.60 2.28 -17.40
N VAL A 38 19.55 1.67 -18.10
CA VAL A 38 19.75 0.22 -18.13
C VAL A 38 21.12 -0.12 -17.57
N TYR A 39 21.14 -0.95 -16.53
CA TYR A 39 22.35 -1.45 -15.88
C TYR A 39 22.54 -2.91 -16.28
N LEU A 40 23.64 -3.22 -16.97
CA LEU A 40 23.90 -4.55 -17.53
C LEU A 40 25.16 -5.18 -16.93
N PRO A 41 25.19 -6.51 -16.70
CA PRO A 41 26.43 -7.21 -16.40
C PRO A 41 27.48 -7.01 -17.51
N LYS A 42 28.77 -6.99 -17.18
CA LYS A 42 29.85 -6.71 -18.16
C LYS A 42 29.86 -7.62 -19.38
N GLY A 43 29.50 -8.90 -19.21
CA GLY A 43 29.42 -9.85 -20.32
C GLY A 43 28.36 -9.51 -21.37
N ALA A 44 27.50 -8.50 -21.14
CA ALA A 44 26.62 -7.96 -22.19
C ALA A 44 27.41 -7.37 -23.38
N ALA A 45 28.60 -6.80 -23.14
CA ALA A 45 29.48 -6.33 -24.21
C ALA A 45 29.92 -7.47 -25.15
N ASP A 46 29.96 -8.70 -24.64
CA ASP A 46 30.33 -9.91 -25.39
C ASP A 46 29.11 -10.65 -25.95
N GLY A 47 27.94 -10.01 -25.98
CA GLY A 47 26.70 -10.59 -26.50
C GLY A 47 25.90 -11.42 -25.49
N GLY A 48 26.26 -11.35 -24.20
CA GLY A 48 25.49 -11.97 -23.13
C GLY A 48 24.07 -11.40 -23.02
N LYS A 49 23.09 -12.28 -22.77
CA LYS A 49 21.68 -11.92 -22.57
C LYS A 49 21.25 -12.19 -21.14
N TYR A 50 20.47 -11.28 -20.56
CA TYR A 50 20.07 -11.33 -19.17
C TYR A 50 18.56 -11.16 -19.00
N PRO A 51 17.94 -11.82 -18.02
CA PRO A 51 16.60 -11.43 -17.57
C PRO A 51 16.63 -10.00 -17.01
N VAL A 52 15.52 -9.29 -17.14
CA VAL A 52 15.44 -7.86 -16.78
C VAL A 52 14.54 -7.68 -15.57
N ILE A 53 15.01 -6.92 -14.59
CA ILE A 53 14.19 -6.39 -13.51
C ILE A 53 13.85 -4.94 -13.86
N ALA A 54 12.56 -4.63 -14.01
CA ALA A 54 12.10 -3.32 -14.47
C ALA A 54 11.35 -2.55 -13.38
N THR A 55 11.59 -1.23 -13.33
CA THR A 55 10.81 -0.26 -12.56
C THR A 55 10.43 0.94 -13.41
N TYR A 56 9.24 1.49 -13.16
CA TYR A 56 8.70 2.67 -13.83
C TYR A 56 7.94 3.51 -12.80
N GLY A 57 8.31 4.79 -12.65
CA GLY A 57 7.67 5.62 -11.64
C GLY A 57 8.21 7.06 -11.55
N PRO A 58 7.65 7.87 -10.64
CA PRO A 58 7.75 9.32 -10.70
C PRO A 58 8.88 9.92 -9.87
N TYR A 59 9.65 9.11 -9.14
CA TYR A 59 10.59 9.62 -8.12
C TYR A 59 11.97 10.01 -8.64
N GLY A 60 12.21 9.83 -9.94
CA GLY A 60 13.44 10.22 -10.60
C GLY A 60 14.46 9.08 -10.62
N LYS A 61 14.66 8.49 -11.81
CA LYS A 61 15.56 7.36 -12.04
C LYS A 61 17.02 7.66 -11.67
N ASP A 62 17.40 8.93 -11.69
CA ASP A 62 18.75 9.44 -11.41
C ASP A 62 18.88 10.06 -10.01
N VAL A 63 17.89 9.94 -9.12
CA VAL A 63 17.98 10.46 -7.75
C VAL A 63 18.60 9.39 -6.84
N PRO A 64 19.82 9.60 -6.30
CA PRO A 64 20.42 8.65 -5.38
C PRO A 64 19.64 8.60 -4.06
N TYR A 65 19.55 7.43 -3.45
CA TYR A 65 18.87 7.25 -2.17
C TYR A 65 19.55 8.10 -1.07
N LYS A 66 20.88 8.21 -1.08
CA LYS A 66 21.62 9.08 -0.15
C LYS A 66 21.24 10.57 -0.22
N ASP A 67 20.57 10.98 -1.31
CA ASP A 67 20.12 12.36 -1.56
C ASP A 67 18.58 12.47 -1.53
N PHE A 68 17.86 11.40 -1.17
CA PHE A 68 16.40 11.34 -1.22
C PHE A 68 15.73 12.03 -0.02
N GLY A 69 15.97 13.34 0.10
CA GLY A 69 15.30 14.28 1.00
C GLY A 69 15.06 13.76 2.42
N PHE A 70 13.80 13.48 2.76
CA PHE A 70 13.36 13.13 4.11
C PHE A 70 13.77 11.72 4.57
N LYS A 71 14.39 10.91 3.71
CA LYS A 71 14.82 9.54 4.00
C LYS A 71 16.34 9.34 3.96
N ILE A 72 17.10 10.43 3.88
CA ILE A 72 18.58 10.39 3.88
C ILE A 72 19.14 9.63 5.09
N SER A 73 18.54 9.78 6.27
CA SER A 73 18.98 9.05 7.48
C SER A 73 18.87 7.53 7.31
N SER A 74 17.90 7.06 6.53
CA SER A 74 17.63 5.63 6.35
C SER A 74 18.64 4.97 5.40
N PHE A 75 19.34 5.74 4.58
CA PHE A 75 20.38 5.21 3.70
C PHE A 75 21.51 4.53 4.48
N GLN A 76 21.86 5.07 5.64
CA GLN A 76 22.91 4.52 6.52
C GLN A 76 22.46 3.22 7.21
N ASP A 77 21.16 3.04 7.39
CA ASP A 77 20.54 1.87 8.02
C ASP A 77 20.38 0.69 7.04
N LEU A 78 20.61 0.90 5.74
CA LEU A 78 20.51 -0.17 4.75
C LEU A 78 21.61 -1.21 4.98
N ASN A 79 21.35 -2.44 4.54
CA ASN A 79 22.42 -3.40 4.35
C ASN A 79 23.53 -2.79 3.46
N PRO A 80 24.82 -2.85 3.85
CA PRO A 80 25.93 -2.25 3.12
C PRO A 80 26.01 -2.62 1.62
N GLU A 81 25.55 -3.80 1.21
CA GLU A 81 25.51 -4.17 -0.22
C GLU A 81 24.58 -3.28 -1.06
N HIS A 82 23.66 -2.58 -0.40
CA HIS A 82 22.68 -1.66 -0.99
C HIS A 82 23.03 -0.19 -0.77
N GLN A 83 24.16 0.13 -0.16
CA GLN A 83 24.64 1.51 0.03
C GLN A 83 25.57 1.92 -1.14
N THR A 84 25.01 2.14 -2.32
CA THR A 84 25.78 2.46 -3.53
C THR A 84 25.34 3.77 -4.18
N ASP A 85 26.19 4.34 -5.03
CA ASP A 85 25.89 5.58 -5.76
C ASP A 85 24.65 5.48 -6.65
N HIS A 86 24.30 4.27 -7.12
CA HIS A 86 23.13 4.03 -7.96
C HIS A 86 21.96 3.38 -7.22
N SER A 87 22.05 3.24 -5.90
CA SER A 87 20.90 2.89 -5.07
C SER A 87 19.89 4.03 -5.13
N ALA A 88 18.62 3.72 -5.39
CA ALA A 88 17.54 4.69 -5.38
C ALA A 88 16.39 4.18 -4.53
N TRP A 89 15.68 5.14 -3.91
CA TRP A 89 14.53 4.89 -3.05
C TRP A 89 13.56 3.87 -3.68
N GLU A 90 13.19 2.85 -2.92
CA GLU A 90 12.19 1.82 -3.30
C GLU A 90 12.51 0.97 -4.54
N THR A 91 13.76 0.96 -5.02
CA THR A 91 14.13 0.22 -6.24
C THR A 91 15.27 -0.79 -6.03
N PRO A 92 15.35 -1.83 -6.87
CA PRO A 92 16.45 -2.79 -6.88
C PRO A 92 17.83 -2.11 -7.07
N THR A 93 18.79 -2.40 -6.19
CA THR A 93 20.15 -1.85 -6.30
C THR A 93 20.93 -2.45 -7.48
N PRO A 94 21.36 -1.66 -8.48
CA PRO A 94 21.97 -2.20 -9.70
C PRO A 94 23.20 -3.07 -9.48
N SER A 95 24.10 -2.70 -8.56
CA SER A 95 25.32 -3.46 -8.26
C SER A 95 25.03 -4.89 -7.82
N TYR A 96 24.04 -5.06 -6.93
CA TYR A 96 23.63 -6.37 -6.41
C TYR A 96 23.01 -7.22 -7.53
N TRP A 97 22.05 -6.69 -8.27
CA TRP A 97 21.34 -7.50 -9.26
C TRP A 97 22.20 -7.85 -10.49
N THR A 98 23.07 -6.94 -10.92
CA THR A 98 23.98 -7.20 -12.05
C THR A 98 25.05 -8.25 -11.73
N ARG A 99 25.64 -8.28 -10.53
CA ARG A 99 26.55 -9.37 -10.11
C ARG A 99 25.85 -10.72 -10.01
N HIS A 100 24.53 -10.72 -9.83
CA HIS A 100 23.69 -11.92 -9.84
C HIS A 100 23.11 -12.23 -11.23
N GLY A 101 23.60 -11.61 -12.30
CA GLY A 101 23.23 -11.95 -13.68
C GLY A 101 21.85 -11.45 -14.10
N TYR A 102 21.42 -10.31 -13.57
CA TYR A 102 20.23 -9.58 -14.03
C TYR A 102 20.61 -8.27 -14.72
N ALA A 103 19.85 -7.89 -15.74
CA ALA A 103 19.77 -6.49 -16.16
C ALA A 103 18.80 -5.75 -15.21
N VAL A 104 19.09 -4.50 -14.88
CA VAL A 104 18.16 -3.62 -14.14
C VAL A 104 17.77 -2.46 -15.06
N LEU A 105 16.48 -2.28 -15.29
CA LEU A 105 15.91 -1.17 -16.04
C LEU A 105 15.14 -0.27 -15.07
N ARG A 106 15.48 1.02 -15.04
CA ARG A 106 14.80 2.01 -14.21
C ARG A 106 14.37 3.18 -15.07
N ALA A 107 13.07 3.42 -15.14
CA ALA A 107 12.48 4.40 -16.02
C ALA A 107 11.74 5.51 -15.26
N ASP A 108 11.86 6.73 -15.77
CA ASP A 108 11.04 7.85 -15.33
C ASP A 108 9.65 7.74 -15.96
N GLU A 109 8.62 7.89 -15.14
CA GLU A 109 7.24 8.03 -15.62
C GLU A 109 7.06 9.24 -16.52
N LEU A 110 6.15 9.14 -17.51
CA LEU A 110 5.76 10.28 -18.34
C LEU A 110 5.50 11.54 -17.48
N GLY A 111 6.06 12.66 -17.92
CA GLY A 111 5.98 13.95 -17.22
C GLY A 111 6.90 14.10 -16.01
N THR A 112 7.75 13.11 -15.71
CA THR A 112 8.72 13.16 -14.60
C THR A 112 10.14 12.97 -15.08
N GLY A 113 11.08 13.43 -14.28
CA GLY A 113 12.50 13.20 -14.48
C GLY A 113 12.95 13.70 -15.86
N GLN A 114 13.41 12.76 -16.68
CA GLN A 114 13.84 13.01 -18.06
C GLN A 114 12.77 12.64 -19.10
N SER A 115 11.65 12.04 -18.70
CA SER A 115 10.54 11.63 -19.58
C SER A 115 9.57 12.79 -19.84
N PRO A 116 9.45 13.30 -21.08
CA PRO A 116 8.50 14.36 -21.41
C PRO A 116 7.05 13.89 -21.26
N GLY A 117 6.13 14.84 -21.05
CA GLY A 117 4.70 14.58 -21.04
C GLY A 117 3.95 15.26 -19.89
N PRO A 118 2.64 15.01 -19.78
CA PRO A 118 1.85 15.48 -18.65
C PRO A 118 2.24 14.71 -17.38
N LEU A 119 2.35 15.43 -16.27
CA LEU A 119 2.52 14.91 -14.92
C LEU A 119 1.14 14.44 -14.41
N ASN A 120 0.69 13.29 -14.90
CA ASN A 120 -0.63 12.71 -14.59
C ASN A 120 -0.49 11.26 -14.12
N GLN A 121 0.00 11.11 -12.88
CA GLN A 121 0.24 9.80 -12.26
C GLN A 121 -1.05 9.02 -12.09
N LEU A 122 -0.92 7.69 -12.11
CA LEU A 122 -2.06 6.78 -11.98
C LEU A 122 -3.15 7.10 -13.01
N SER A 123 -2.75 7.17 -14.28
CA SER A 123 -3.64 7.38 -15.42
C SER A 123 -3.57 6.19 -16.37
N SER A 124 -4.58 6.01 -17.22
CA SER A 124 -4.55 4.96 -18.26
C SER A 124 -3.28 5.04 -19.12
N THR A 125 -2.85 6.26 -19.47
CA THR A 125 -1.62 6.55 -20.22
C THR A 125 -0.37 6.09 -19.48
N THR A 126 -0.27 6.28 -18.15
CA THR A 126 0.84 5.77 -17.34
C THR A 126 1.01 4.27 -17.54
N PHE A 127 -0.09 3.52 -17.45
CA PHE A 127 -0.03 2.07 -17.56
C PHE A 127 0.18 1.60 -19.00
N ASP A 128 -0.29 2.37 -20.01
CA ASP A 128 -0.09 2.03 -21.44
C ASP A 128 1.40 2.15 -21.76
N ALA A 129 2.01 3.25 -21.30
CA ALA A 129 3.43 3.51 -21.39
C ALA A 129 4.25 2.42 -20.67
N TYR A 130 3.81 1.96 -19.49
CA TYR A 130 4.50 0.89 -18.76
C TYR A 130 4.43 -0.45 -19.50
N GLN A 131 3.28 -0.80 -20.09
CA GLN A 131 3.14 -2.00 -20.91
C GLN A 131 4.14 -1.99 -22.08
N GLU A 132 4.23 -0.86 -22.80
CA GLU A 132 5.15 -0.71 -23.92
C GLU A 132 6.62 -0.71 -23.51
N LEU A 133 6.94 -0.17 -22.34
CA LEU A 133 8.29 -0.23 -21.78
C LEU A 133 8.72 -1.69 -21.52
N ILE A 134 7.81 -2.51 -20.98
CA ILE A 134 8.06 -3.93 -20.72
C ILE A 134 8.28 -4.68 -22.04
N GLU A 135 7.40 -4.47 -23.03
CA GLU A 135 7.50 -5.10 -24.35
C GLU A 135 8.81 -4.68 -25.06
N TRP A 136 9.16 -3.40 -25.01
CA TRP A 136 10.42 -2.89 -25.56
C TRP A 136 11.63 -3.55 -24.90
N ALA A 137 11.63 -3.65 -23.56
CA ALA A 137 12.72 -4.25 -22.80
C ALA A 137 12.88 -5.75 -23.11
N ALA A 138 11.78 -6.46 -23.39
CA ALA A 138 11.82 -7.87 -23.78
C ALA A 138 12.46 -8.09 -25.15
N GLU A 139 12.41 -7.10 -26.04
CA GLU A 139 12.91 -7.21 -27.43
C GLU A 139 14.37 -6.74 -27.60
N GLN A 140 14.99 -6.21 -26.54
CA GLN A 140 16.37 -5.75 -26.61
C GLN A 140 17.39 -6.88 -26.80
N PRO A 141 18.49 -6.65 -27.53
CA PRO A 141 19.47 -7.69 -27.85
C PRO A 141 20.17 -8.29 -26.62
N TRP A 142 20.27 -7.53 -25.53
CA TRP A 142 20.83 -7.94 -24.24
C TRP A 142 19.79 -8.59 -23.32
N SER A 143 18.52 -8.67 -23.72
CA SER A 143 17.44 -9.26 -22.95
C SER A 143 17.24 -10.73 -23.30
N THR A 144 16.89 -11.55 -22.31
CA THR A 144 16.40 -12.92 -22.54
C THR A 144 14.95 -12.96 -23.03
N GLY A 145 14.27 -11.82 -23.04
CA GLY A 145 12.83 -11.72 -23.30
C GLY A 145 11.96 -11.94 -22.06
N LYS A 146 12.55 -12.23 -20.89
CA LYS A 146 11.85 -12.39 -19.61
C LYS A 146 12.07 -11.17 -18.72
N ILE A 147 10.97 -10.50 -18.40
CA ILE A 147 10.93 -9.30 -17.55
C ILE A 147 10.25 -9.66 -16.22
N GLY A 148 10.88 -9.30 -15.10
CA GLY A 148 10.26 -9.30 -13.79
C GLY A 148 10.08 -7.89 -13.26
N LEU A 149 9.01 -7.66 -12.51
CA LEU A 149 8.79 -6.39 -11.82
C LEU A 149 9.13 -6.55 -10.33
N LEU A 150 9.88 -5.59 -9.78
CA LEU A 150 10.25 -5.58 -8.37
C LEU A 150 10.45 -4.14 -7.92
N GLY A 151 9.73 -3.72 -6.89
CA GLY A 151 9.84 -2.39 -6.31
C GLY A 151 8.84 -2.22 -5.17
N VAL A 152 8.95 -1.10 -4.47
CA VAL A 152 8.13 -0.78 -3.29
C VAL A 152 7.13 0.34 -3.60
N SER A 153 6.01 0.42 -2.88
CA SER A 153 5.01 1.50 -2.93
C SER A 153 4.49 1.78 -4.34
N TYR A 154 4.88 2.90 -4.97
CA TYR A 154 4.44 3.26 -6.32
C TYR A 154 4.94 2.27 -7.36
N TYR A 155 6.18 1.80 -7.21
CA TYR A 155 6.73 0.76 -8.08
C TYR A 155 6.09 -0.61 -7.85
N ALA A 156 5.36 -0.80 -6.75
CA ALA A 156 4.60 -2.01 -6.45
C ALA A 156 3.15 -1.91 -6.94
N LEU A 157 2.44 -0.83 -6.62
CA LEU A 157 1.03 -0.65 -6.99
C LEU A 157 0.82 -0.64 -8.51
N THR A 158 1.78 -0.07 -9.26
CA THR A 158 1.72 -0.04 -10.73
C THR A 158 1.88 -1.42 -11.36
N GLN A 159 2.44 -2.40 -10.64
CA GLN A 159 2.62 -3.77 -11.13
C GLN A 159 1.28 -4.47 -11.33
N TRP A 160 0.33 -4.30 -10.41
CA TRP A 160 -0.99 -4.94 -10.51
C TRP A 160 -1.72 -4.52 -11.79
N GLN A 161 -1.75 -3.21 -12.05
CA GLN A 161 -2.45 -2.66 -13.22
C GLN A 161 -1.79 -3.08 -14.54
N VAL A 162 -0.45 -2.98 -14.63
CA VAL A 162 0.25 -3.34 -15.87
C VAL A 162 0.22 -4.86 -16.09
N ALA A 163 0.28 -5.67 -15.03
CA ALA A 163 0.19 -7.13 -15.14
C ALA A 163 -1.21 -7.60 -15.59
N ALA A 164 -2.28 -6.90 -15.19
CA ALA A 164 -3.63 -7.16 -15.68
C ALA A 164 -3.78 -6.96 -17.19
N ARG A 165 -2.90 -6.16 -17.80
CA ARG A 165 -2.84 -5.95 -19.27
C ARG A 165 -2.03 -7.01 -20.01
N GLN A 166 -1.37 -7.90 -19.27
CA GLN A 166 -0.62 -9.04 -19.78
C GLN A 166 0.42 -8.67 -20.87
N PRO A 167 1.33 -7.69 -20.63
CA PRO A 167 2.39 -7.33 -21.57
C PRO A 167 3.19 -8.55 -22.02
N LYS A 168 3.52 -8.60 -23.31
CA LYS A 168 4.45 -9.60 -23.84
C LYS A 168 5.81 -9.45 -23.16
N GLY A 169 6.33 -10.58 -22.65
CA GLY A 169 7.64 -10.65 -21.98
C GLY A 169 7.58 -10.52 -20.46
N LEU A 170 6.47 -10.06 -19.87
CA LEU A 170 6.30 -10.09 -18.41
C LEU A 170 6.18 -11.54 -17.94
N ALA A 171 7.13 -11.97 -17.11
CA ALA A 171 7.27 -13.34 -16.68
C ALA A 171 6.91 -13.54 -15.20
N CYS A 172 7.07 -12.53 -14.34
CA CYS A 172 6.66 -12.56 -12.94
C CYS A 172 6.68 -11.15 -12.31
N MET A 173 6.14 -11.00 -11.10
CA MET A 173 6.19 -9.72 -10.38
C MET A 173 6.29 -9.90 -8.86
N ILE A 174 6.84 -8.90 -8.17
CA ILE A 174 6.94 -8.84 -6.70
C ILE A 174 6.45 -7.46 -6.26
N PRO A 175 5.13 -7.29 -6.04
CA PRO A 175 4.58 -6.06 -5.47
C PRO A 175 4.87 -6.03 -3.97
N TRP A 176 5.94 -5.33 -3.59
CA TRP A 176 6.36 -5.18 -2.20
C TRP A 176 5.70 -3.95 -1.59
N GLU A 177 4.77 -4.11 -0.65
CA GLU A 177 3.96 -3.01 -0.10
C GLU A 177 3.33 -2.16 -1.21
N GLY A 178 2.44 -2.78 -2.00
CA GLY A 178 1.78 -2.18 -3.15
C GLY A 178 0.29 -2.38 -3.12
N LEU A 179 -0.45 -1.28 -2.98
CA LEU A 179 -1.92 -1.29 -3.02
C LEU A 179 -2.45 -1.74 -4.39
N SER A 180 -3.65 -2.30 -4.43
CA SER A 180 -4.27 -2.80 -5.67
C SER A 180 -5.48 -1.96 -6.08
N ASP A 181 -6.21 -1.37 -5.14
CA ASP A 181 -7.35 -0.52 -5.41
C ASP A 181 -7.04 0.88 -4.88
N TYR A 182 -6.57 1.78 -5.77
CA TYR A 182 -6.14 3.12 -5.35
C TYR A 182 -7.24 3.90 -4.63
N TYR A 183 -8.49 3.75 -5.06
CA TYR A 183 -9.64 4.40 -4.45
C TYR A 183 -9.84 3.89 -3.01
N ARG A 184 -9.93 2.57 -2.81
CA ARG A 184 -10.27 2.00 -1.48
C ARG A 184 -9.10 1.91 -0.52
N ASP A 185 -7.88 1.77 -1.05
CA ASP A 185 -6.69 1.48 -0.26
C ASP A 185 -5.88 2.73 0.07
N GLY A 186 -5.95 3.80 -0.74
CA GLY A 186 -5.12 4.99 -0.54
C GLY A 186 -5.88 6.30 -0.40
N GLU A 187 -6.93 6.49 -1.20
CA GLU A 187 -7.57 7.81 -1.29
C GLU A 187 -8.83 7.93 -0.42
N ARG A 188 -9.69 6.92 -0.43
CA ARG A 188 -10.94 6.88 0.32
C ARG A 188 -11.07 5.58 1.09
N HIS A 189 -10.82 5.66 2.39
CA HIS A 189 -11.04 4.54 3.30
C HIS A 189 -12.48 4.57 3.77
N GLY A 190 -13.22 3.49 3.50
CA GLY A 190 -14.62 3.47 3.87
C GLY A 190 -15.46 4.58 3.20
N GLY A 191 -15.03 5.08 2.04
CA GLY A 191 -15.65 6.20 1.31
C GLY A 191 -15.28 7.59 1.84
N ILE A 192 -14.54 7.68 2.95
CA ILE A 192 -14.12 8.93 3.59
C ILE A 192 -12.75 9.35 3.02
N LEU A 193 -12.60 10.60 2.60
CA LEU A 193 -11.37 11.09 1.93
C LEU A 193 -10.18 11.19 2.90
N SER A 194 -9.08 10.49 2.58
CA SER A 194 -7.78 10.53 3.24
C SER A 194 -6.79 11.41 2.45
N SER A 195 -7.06 12.73 2.40
CA SER A 195 -6.33 13.64 1.50
C SER A 195 -4.90 13.99 1.94
N ASN A 196 -4.59 13.83 3.22
CA ASN A 196 -3.34 14.36 3.79
C ASN A 196 -2.10 13.64 3.24
N PHE A 197 -2.13 12.30 3.16
CA PHE A 197 -1.04 11.52 2.56
C PHE A 197 -0.81 11.93 1.11
N LEU A 198 -1.86 11.92 0.28
CA LEU A 198 -1.80 12.25 -1.14
C LEU A 198 -1.18 13.63 -1.36
N LYS A 199 -1.64 14.64 -0.62
CA LYS A 199 -1.11 16.01 -0.68
C LYS A 199 0.37 16.06 -0.33
N VAL A 200 0.80 15.37 0.72
CA VAL A 200 2.21 15.38 1.17
C VAL A 200 3.09 14.62 0.18
N TRP A 201 2.68 13.42 -0.22
CA TRP A 201 3.39 12.58 -1.18
C TRP A 201 3.58 13.29 -2.52
N TYR A 202 2.49 13.79 -3.11
CA TYR A 202 2.53 14.41 -4.43
C TYR A 202 3.45 15.63 -4.45
N ASN A 203 3.26 16.56 -3.52
CA ASN A 203 4.03 17.81 -3.49
C ASN A 203 5.50 17.59 -3.15
N ARG A 204 5.85 16.55 -2.37
CA ARG A 204 7.24 16.31 -1.94
C ARG A 204 8.03 15.40 -2.87
N GLN A 205 7.39 14.41 -3.49
CA GLN A 205 8.06 13.33 -4.23
C GLN A 205 7.81 13.38 -5.73
N VAL A 206 6.60 13.76 -6.16
CA VAL A 206 6.19 13.70 -7.57
C VAL A 206 6.40 15.05 -8.26
N LYS A 207 5.74 16.10 -7.78
CA LYS A 207 5.81 17.45 -8.36
C LYS A 207 7.22 18.02 -8.38
N THR A 208 8.04 17.69 -7.38
CA THR A 208 9.45 18.13 -7.30
C THR A 208 10.32 17.50 -8.40
N ASN A 209 9.85 16.41 -9.00
CA ASN A 209 10.54 15.71 -10.07
C ASN A 209 9.86 15.92 -11.43
N GLN A 210 9.00 16.94 -11.58
CA GLN A 210 8.34 17.24 -12.86
C GLN A 210 9.37 17.50 -13.98
N TYR A 211 9.13 16.91 -15.14
CA TYR A 211 9.94 17.15 -16.33
C TYR A 211 9.93 18.63 -16.72
N GLY A 212 11.10 19.16 -17.08
CA GLY A 212 11.27 20.56 -17.45
C GLY A 212 11.28 21.53 -16.27
N ARG A 213 11.21 21.05 -15.03
CA ARG A 213 11.32 21.92 -13.85
C ARG A 213 12.77 22.39 -13.65
N PRO A 214 13.01 23.71 -13.52
CA PRO A 214 14.36 24.24 -13.33
C PRO A 214 14.96 23.91 -11.96
N GLY A 215 16.28 23.74 -11.93
CA GLY A 215 17.08 23.66 -10.70
C GLY A 215 16.86 22.39 -9.88
N ARG A 216 16.49 21.28 -10.52
CA ARG A 216 16.41 19.97 -9.86
C ARG A 216 17.76 19.52 -9.32
N GLU A 217 18.84 19.75 -10.06
CA GLU A 217 20.19 19.37 -9.64
C GLU A 217 20.59 20.12 -8.36
N ALA A 218 20.42 21.44 -8.35
CA ALA A 218 20.72 22.30 -7.21
C ALA A 218 19.89 21.95 -5.96
N ASN A 219 18.71 21.35 -6.15
CA ASN A 219 17.82 20.90 -5.08
C ASN A 219 17.95 19.41 -4.74
N GLN A 220 18.99 18.73 -5.23
CA GLN A 220 19.23 17.30 -4.99
C GLN A 220 18.05 16.41 -5.46
N ARG A 221 17.40 16.79 -6.57
CA ARG A 221 16.29 16.06 -7.20
C ARG A 221 16.71 15.39 -8.51
N GLY A 222 17.96 14.96 -8.58
CA GLY A 222 18.58 14.44 -9.79
C GLY A 222 19.00 15.55 -10.76
N PRO A 223 19.60 15.20 -11.91
CA PRO A 223 20.06 16.17 -12.88
C PRO A 223 18.90 16.99 -13.45
N ASP A 224 19.22 18.22 -13.86
CA ASP A 224 18.28 19.06 -14.61
C ASP A 224 17.80 18.36 -15.89
N THR A 225 16.64 18.79 -16.38
CA THR A 225 16.03 18.17 -17.55
C THR A 225 16.92 18.38 -18.76
N ILE A 226 17.36 17.29 -19.37
CA ILE A 226 18.32 17.35 -20.47
C ILE A 226 17.72 18.13 -21.62
N ASP A 227 16.46 17.93 -21.96
CA ASP A 227 15.82 18.65 -23.06
C ASP A 227 15.58 20.16 -22.77
N GLY A 228 15.90 20.63 -21.56
CA GLY A 228 15.79 22.03 -21.11
C GLY A 228 14.61 22.27 -20.18
N ASP A 229 14.54 23.49 -19.65
CA ASP A 229 13.45 23.93 -18.77
C ASP A 229 12.18 24.25 -19.58
N LEU A 230 11.03 24.03 -18.96
CA LEU A 230 9.73 24.45 -19.48
C LEU A 230 9.34 25.81 -18.87
N PRO A 231 8.63 26.67 -19.63
CA PRO A 231 8.01 27.85 -19.06
C PRO A 231 7.01 27.49 -17.95
N GLU A 232 6.87 28.34 -16.93
CA GLU A 232 5.96 28.10 -15.79
C GLU A 232 4.52 27.78 -16.23
N ALA A 233 4.00 28.49 -17.24
CA ALA A 233 2.66 28.22 -17.76
C ALA A 233 2.51 26.81 -18.36
N GLU A 234 3.59 26.24 -18.92
CA GLU A 234 3.61 24.89 -19.47
C GLU A 234 3.76 23.84 -18.34
N LEU A 235 4.55 24.13 -17.30
CA LEU A 235 4.61 23.30 -16.10
C LEU A 235 3.24 23.18 -15.43
N VAL A 236 2.54 24.31 -15.24
CA VAL A 236 1.17 24.33 -14.68
C VAL A 236 0.18 23.60 -15.56
N ALA A 237 0.27 23.76 -16.89
CA ALA A 237 -0.64 23.08 -17.82
C ALA A 237 -0.40 21.55 -17.88
N ASN A 238 0.84 21.11 -17.66
CA ASN A 238 1.19 19.69 -17.64
C ASN A 238 0.92 19.03 -16.28
N GLU A 239 0.67 19.81 -15.22
CA GLU A 239 0.48 19.29 -13.87
C GLU A 239 -0.96 18.86 -13.63
N TRP A 240 -1.15 17.59 -13.27
CA TRP A 240 -2.38 17.16 -12.60
C TRP A 240 -2.42 17.72 -11.17
N ASN A 241 -3.56 18.23 -10.70
CA ASN A 241 -3.68 18.75 -9.33
C ASN A 241 -4.48 17.79 -8.44
N PRO A 242 -3.85 16.77 -7.81
CA PRO A 242 -4.56 15.76 -7.04
C PRO A 242 -5.51 16.30 -5.98
N PRO A 243 -5.21 17.36 -5.18
CA PRO A 243 -6.20 17.96 -4.28
C PRO A 243 -7.51 18.35 -4.98
N ASP A 244 -7.47 19.11 -6.07
CA ASP A 244 -8.69 19.58 -6.76
C ASP A 244 -9.43 18.44 -7.48
N ASP A 245 -8.73 17.37 -7.84
CA ASP A 245 -9.26 16.26 -8.63
C ASP A 245 -9.56 14.99 -7.83
N SER A 246 -9.14 14.91 -6.55
CA SER A 246 -9.54 13.89 -5.57
C SER A 246 -10.80 14.30 -4.79
N GLU A 247 -11.02 15.61 -4.66
CA GLU A 247 -12.18 16.16 -3.94
C GLU A 247 -13.51 15.99 -4.72
N LYS A 248 -13.46 16.02 -6.05
CA LYS A 248 -14.65 16.00 -6.92
C LYS A 248 -15.23 14.60 -7.14
N PRO A 249 -14.44 13.57 -7.53
CA PRO A 249 -14.97 12.23 -7.72
C PRO A 249 -15.16 11.56 -6.35
N ARG A 250 -16.42 11.40 -5.98
CA ARG A 250 -16.83 10.85 -4.68
C ARG A 250 -16.95 9.34 -4.71
N PHE A 251 -17.29 8.72 -5.84
CA PHE A 251 -17.62 7.31 -5.94
C PHE A 251 -16.71 6.59 -6.91
N ARG A 252 -16.46 5.30 -6.69
CA ARG A 252 -15.52 4.49 -7.50
C ARG A 252 -15.93 4.36 -8.97
N ASP A 253 -17.19 4.59 -9.29
CA ASP A 253 -17.76 4.62 -10.65
C ASP A 253 -17.71 6.01 -11.31
N ASP A 254 -17.21 7.04 -10.62
CA ASP A 254 -16.90 8.33 -11.25
C ASP A 254 -15.78 8.18 -12.29
N GLU A 255 -15.83 8.98 -13.36
CA GLU A 255 -14.96 8.86 -14.54
C GLU A 255 -13.46 8.73 -14.19
N ARG A 256 -12.98 9.50 -13.21
CA ARG A 256 -11.58 9.46 -12.74
C ARG A 256 -11.15 8.06 -12.31
N TRP A 257 -11.95 7.40 -11.48
CA TRP A 257 -11.65 6.08 -10.92
C TRP A 257 -12.00 4.97 -11.90
N ALA A 258 -13.13 5.12 -12.60
CA ALA A 258 -13.53 4.20 -13.66
C ALA A 258 -12.46 4.05 -14.75
N SER A 259 -11.77 5.13 -15.11
CA SER A 259 -10.73 5.12 -16.17
C SER A 259 -9.48 4.30 -15.83
N ILE A 260 -9.24 4.02 -14.55
CA ILE A 260 -8.08 3.24 -14.07
C ILE A 260 -8.49 1.97 -13.32
N ASN A 261 -9.78 1.62 -13.38
CA ASN A 261 -10.26 0.34 -12.88
C ASN A 261 -9.77 -0.78 -13.80
N TYR A 262 -9.47 -1.92 -13.19
CA TYR A 262 -9.02 -3.13 -13.85
C TYR A 262 -9.48 -4.33 -13.02
N ASN A 263 -9.54 -5.51 -13.63
CA ASN A 263 -9.89 -6.73 -12.89
C ASN A 263 -8.61 -7.39 -12.39
N LEU A 264 -8.54 -7.68 -11.10
CA LEU A 264 -7.41 -8.42 -10.53
C LEU A 264 -7.30 -9.82 -11.13
N GLU A 265 -8.43 -10.44 -11.52
CA GLU A 265 -8.44 -11.75 -12.19
C GLU A 265 -7.62 -11.76 -13.49
N ASP A 266 -7.42 -10.62 -14.16
CA ASP A 266 -6.61 -10.54 -15.37
C ASP A 266 -5.10 -10.62 -15.09
N VAL A 267 -4.67 -10.53 -13.82
CA VAL A 267 -3.28 -10.76 -13.39
C VAL A 267 -2.98 -12.25 -13.38
N GLN A 268 -2.35 -12.72 -14.47
CA GLN A 268 -2.10 -14.15 -14.71
C GLN A 268 -0.65 -14.58 -14.44
N VAL A 269 0.30 -13.65 -14.43
CA VAL A 269 1.72 -13.96 -14.22
C VAL A 269 1.98 -14.41 -12.77
N PRO A 270 2.97 -15.27 -12.53
CA PRO A 270 3.38 -15.63 -11.16
C PRO A 270 3.76 -14.38 -10.34
N PHE A 271 3.37 -14.34 -9.07
CA PHE A 271 3.75 -13.22 -8.19
C PHE A 271 3.98 -13.59 -6.73
N LEU A 272 4.80 -12.77 -6.08
CA LEU A 272 5.00 -12.75 -4.62
C LEU A 272 4.56 -11.39 -4.08
N SER A 273 3.35 -11.34 -3.50
CA SER A 273 2.81 -10.16 -2.82
C SER A 273 3.39 -10.08 -1.41
N VAL A 274 4.06 -8.97 -1.09
CA VAL A 274 4.65 -8.78 0.25
C VAL A 274 3.88 -7.69 0.99
N ALA A 275 3.12 -8.09 2.00
CA ALA A 275 2.23 -7.25 2.78
C ALA A 275 2.85 -6.90 4.14
N ASN A 276 3.00 -5.61 4.44
CA ASN A 276 3.50 -5.17 5.74
C ASN A 276 2.33 -4.92 6.70
N LEU A 277 2.33 -5.59 7.86
CA LEU A 277 1.31 -5.41 8.90
C LEU A 277 1.33 -4.01 9.54
N GLY A 278 2.39 -3.24 9.33
CA GLY A 278 2.49 -1.81 9.66
C GLY A 278 1.96 -0.87 8.57
N GLY A 279 1.72 -1.37 7.35
CA GLY A 279 1.26 -0.62 6.17
C GLY A 279 -0.24 -0.31 6.16
N ILE A 280 -0.84 -0.12 7.33
CA ILE A 280 -2.28 0.18 7.50
C ILE A 280 -2.54 1.62 7.02
N GLY A 281 -3.65 1.82 6.31
CA GLY A 281 -4.01 3.10 5.70
C GLY A 281 -3.38 3.37 4.33
N LEU A 282 -2.64 2.40 3.75
CA LEU A 282 -2.16 2.51 2.38
C LEU A 282 -2.01 1.16 1.64
N HIS A 283 -1.08 0.30 2.02
CA HIS A 283 -0.65 -0.82 1.16
C HIS A 283 -1.17 -2.20 1.59
N LEU A 284 -1.33 -2.42 2.90
CA LEU A 284 -1.63 -3.75 3.45
C LEU A 284 -2.86 -4.40 2.83
N ARG A 285 -3.97 -3.67 2.75
CA ARG A 285 -5.22 -4.17 2.17
C ARG A 285 -5.02 -4.60 0.72
N GLY A 286 -4.46 -3.75 -0.14
CA GLY A 286 -4.28 -4.06 -1.54
C GLY A 286 -3.33 -5.23 -1.84
N ASN A 287 -2.29 -5.44 -1.02
CA ASN A 287 -1.46 -6.64 -1.17
C ASN A 287 -2.24 -7.93 -0.89
N VAL A 288 -3.12 -7.91 0.11
CA VAL A 288 -3.96 -9.06 0.50
C VAL A 288 -5.07 -9.28 -0.53
N GLU A 289 -5.76 -8.22 -0.94
CA GLU A 289 -6.82 -8.30 -1.96
C GLU A 289 -6.26 -8.69 -3.34
N GLY A 290 -5.09 -8.18 -3.71
CA GLY A 290 -4.35 -8.61 -4.89
C GLY A 290 -4.05 -10.11 -4.89
N PHE A 291 -3.62 -10.67 -3.75
CA PHE A 291 -3.46 -12.12 -3.62
C PHE A 291 -4.80 -12.86 -3.74
N THR A 292 -5.83 -12.41 -3.01
CA THR A 292 -7.13 -13.07 -2.95
C THR A 292 -7.77 -13.18 -4.35
N HIS A 293 -7.75 -12.08 -5.11
CA HIS A 293 -8.52 -11.94 -6.35
C HIS A 293 -7.72 -12.15 -7.64
N ALA A 294 -6.39 -12.16 -7.61
CA ALA A 294 -5.63 -12.38 -8.84
C ALA A 294 -5.84 -13.79 -9.43
N GLY A 295 -5.90 -13.86 -10.76
CA GLY A 295 -6.14 -15.10 -11.51
C GLY A 295 -4.92 -16.00 -11.67
N SER A 296 -3.74 -15.55 -11.24
CA SER A 296 -2.50 -16.31 -11.27
C SER A 296 -2.61 -17.63 -10.50
N ARG A 297 -2.13 -18.71 -11.11
CA ARG A 297 -2.05 -20.04 -10.49
C ARG A 297 -0.89 -20.17 -9.50
N LEU A 298 0.14 -19.36 -9.66
CA LEU A 298 1.35 -19.35 -8.84
C LEU A 298 1.45 -18.00 -8.15
N LYS A 299 0.64 -17.85 -7.09
CA LYS A 299 0.55 -16.65 -6.29
C LYS A 299 0.96 -16.92 -4.86
N TYR A 300 1.74 -16.02 -4.30
CA TYR A 300 2.29 -16.12 -2.96
C TYR A 300 2.03 -14.84 -2.19
N LEU A 301 1.69 -14.95 -0.90
CA LEU A 301 1.48 -13.83 0.02
C LEU A 301 2.43 -13.98 1.20
N ARG A 302 3.26 -12.97 1.42
CA ARG A 302 4.17 -12.93 2.57
C ARG A 302 3.84 -11.73 3.45
N PHE A 303 3.63 -11.97 4.73
CA PHE A 303 3.50 -10.91 5.71
C PHE A 303 4.86 -10.54 6.32
N ILE A 304 5.12 -9.25 6.43
CA ILE A 304 6.29 -8.69 7.10
C ILE A 304 5.85 -7.66 8.16
N VAL A 305 6.83 -7.22 8.96
CA VAL A 305 6.70 -6.09 9.88
C VAL A 305 7.88 -5.14 9.67
N GLY A 306 7.83 -4.01 10.35
CA GLY A 306 8.89 -3.01 10.36
C GLY A 306 8.52 -1.79 9.52
N ARG A 307 9.47 -0.87 9.41
CA ARG A 307 9.31 0.35 8.60
C ARG A 307 9.11 0.01 7.12
N HIS A 308 8.53 0.94 6.37
CA HIS A 308 8.29 0.79 4.92
C HIS A 308 9.58 0.65 4.07
N ASP A 309 10.73 1.10 4.58
CA ASP A 309 11.92 1.35 3.77
C ASP A 309 13.08 0.39 3.95
N LEU A 310 13.22 -0.23 5.13
CA LEU A 310 14.34 -1.10 5.45
C LEU A 310 14.11 -2.58 5.07
N PRO A 311 12.93 -3.17 5.34
CA PRO A 311 12.69 -4.60 5.12
C PRO A 311 12.95 -5.07 3.70
N PHE A 312 12.71 -4.23 2.70
CA PHE A 312 13.01 -4.55 1.30
C PHE A 312 14.49 -4.88 1.04
N TYR A 313 15.40 -4.29 1.82
CA TYR A 313 16.86 -4.41 1.67
C TYR A 313 17.52 -5.34 2.70
N TYR A 314 16.76 -6.00 3.57
CA TYR A 314 17.33 -7.03 4.46
C TYR A 314 17.87 -8.21 3.66
N ALA A 315 18.96 -8.80 4.12
CA ALA A 315 19.62 -9.90 3.39
C ALA A 315 18.66 -11.07 3.10
N GLU A 316 17.82 -11.44 4.07
CA GLU A 316 16.79 -12.47 3.92
C GLU A 316 15.69 -12.08 2.92
N SER A 317 15.29 -10.81 2.89
CA SER A 317 14.30 -10.28 1.96
C SER A 317 14.82 -10.28 0.53
N VAL A 318 16.06 -9.86 0.33
CA VAL A 318 16.69 -9.83 -0.98
C VAL A 318 16.96 -11.24 -1.50
N GLU A 319 17.33 -12.20 -0.63
CA GLU A 319 17.41 -13.60 -1.03
C GLU A 319 16.05 -14.20 -1.39
N LEU A 320 14.99 -13.86 -0.66
CA LEU A 320 13.63 -14.25 -1.02
C LEU A 320 13.24 -13.73 -2.41
N GLN A 321 13.46 -12.43 -2.66
CA GLN A 321 13.21 -11.81 -3.96
C GLN A 321 14.00 -12.53 -5.06
N ARG A 322 15.29 -12.78 -4.82
CA ARG A 322 16.19 -13.44 -5.79
C ARG A 322 15.77 -14.88 -6.05
N SER A 323 15.39 -15.63 -5.02
CA SER A 323 14.88 -17.01 -5.13
C SER A 323 13.65 -17.08 -6.02
N PHE A 324 12.69 -16.18 -5.82
CA PHE A 324 11.49 -16.11 -6.64
C PHE A 324 11.82 -15.71 -8.10
N LEU A 325 12.62 -14.66 -8.29
CA LEU A 325 13.00 -14.19 -9.62
C LEU A 325 13.82 -15.23 -10.39
N ASP A 326 14.75 -15.94 -9.73
CA ASP A 326 15.58 -16.97 -10.37
C ASP A 326 14.70 -18.10 -10.93
N ALA A 327 13.64 -18.51 -10.21
CA ALA A 327 12.71 -19.54 -10.66
C ALA A 327 12.01 -19.17 -11.98
N PHE A 328 11.46 -17.95 -12.08
CA PHE A 328 10.65 -17.56 -13.25
C PHE A 328 11.47 -16.93 -14.38
N LEU A 329 12.54 -16.20 -14.03
CA LEU A 329 13.35 -15.47 -14.99
C LEU A 329 14.54 -16.28 -15.52
N LYS A 330 15.10 -17.20 -14.72
CA LYS A 330 16.26 -18.02 -15.12
C LYS A 330 15.96 -19.51 -15.25
N ASN A 331 14.77 -19.95 -14.83
CA ASN A 331 14.43 -21.37 -14.66
C ASN A 331 15.35 -22.07 -13.63
N ASP A 332 15.86 -21.32 -12.64
CA ASP A 332 16.62 -21.84 -11.50
C ASP A 332 15.74 -21.83 -10.25
N ASP A 333 14.87 -22.84 -10.14
CA ASP A 333 13.90 -22.96 -9.07
C ASP A 333 14.44 -23.83 -7.92
N ARG A 334 15.01 -23.18 -6.91
CA ARG A 334 15.70 -23.85 -5.79
C ARG A 334 14.75 -24.43 -4.73
N VAL A 335 13.54 -23.88 -4.62
CA VAL A 335 12.60 -24.19 -3.52
C VAL A 335 11.20 -24.57 -4.01
N GLY A 336 10.97 -24.55 -5.33
CA GLY A 336 9.74 -25.01 -5.95
C GLY A 336 8.67 -23.94 -6.13
N TRP A 337 9.07 -22.68 -6.38
CA TRP A 337 8.14 -21.59 -6.74
C TRP A 337 7.37 -21.86 -8.03
N SER A 338 8.03 -22.41 -9.04
CA SER A 338 7.45 -22.69 -10.35
C SER A 338 6.60 -23.97 -10.36
N THR A 339 6.77 -24.82 -9.34
CA THR A 339 6.07 -26.10 -9.19
C THR A 339 4.93 -26.04 -8.17
N GLY A 340 4.80 -24.93 -7.43
CA GLY A 340 3.79 -24.78 -6.37
C GLY A 340 4.11 -25.56 -5.09
N GLN A 341 5.37 -25.94 -4.87
CA GLN A 341 5.80 -26.64 -3.64
C GLN A 341 5.97 -25.68 -2.46
N VAL A 342 6.23 -24.39 -2.73
CA VAL A 342 6.28 -23.37 -1.69
C VAL A 342 4.85 -23.12 -1.18
N PRO A 343 4.62 -23.08 0.15
CA PRO A 343 3.33 -22.71 0.68
C PRO A 343 2.88 -21.33 0.19
N ALA A 344 1.61 -21.20 -0.19
CA ALA A 344 1.10 -19.97 -0.79
C ALA A 344 1.13 -18.76 0.16
N VAL A 345 1.14 -18.99 1.49
CA VAL A 345 1.08 -17.92 2.49
C VAL A 345 2.17 -18.11 3.53
N ASP A 346 2.95 -17.06 3.79
CA ASP A 346 3.95 -16.99 4.86
C ASP A 346 3.58 -15.86 5.83
N LEU A 347 3.12 -16.25 7.03
CA LEU A 347 2.64 -15.37 8.08
C LEU A 347 3.78 -15.01 9.03
N ILE A 348 3.76 -13.78 9.53
CA ILE A 348 4.45 -13.39 10.76
C ILE A 348 3.43 -13.23 11.88
N LEU A 349 3.69 -13.86 13.03
CA LEU A 349 2.80 -13.88 14.18
C LEU A 349 3.28 -12.86 15.21
N ARG A 350 2.58 -11.73 15.33
CA ARG A 350 2.93 -10.69 16.30
C ARG A 350 2.50 -11.12 17.70
N LYS A 351 3.42 -11.79 18.42
CA LYS A 351 3.26 -12.30 19.78
C LYS A 351 4.18 -11.54 20.74
N GLY A 352 3.60 -11.02 21.82
CA GLY A 352 4.32 -10.23 22.82
C GLY A 352 4.64 -8.80 22.37
N ASP A 353 5.35 -8.07 23.23
CA ASP A 353 5.79 -6.70 23.01
C ASP A 353 7.30 -6.66 22.73
N VAL A 354 7.67 -6.52 21.46
CA VAL A 354 9.08 -6.41 21.01
C VAL A 354 9.54 -4.96 20.88
N GLY A 355 8.70 -3.99 21.26
CA GLY A 355 8.91 -2.57 21.04
C GLY A 355 8.53 -2.09 19.64
N VAL A 356 8.75 -0.80 19.41
CA VAL A 356 8.42 -0.10 18.15
C VAL A 356 9.73 0.38 17.51
N ASN A 357 9.82 0.26 16.18
CA ASN A 357 10.99 0.61 15.38
C ASN A 357 12.26 -0.12 15.88
N ASN A 358 12.14 -1.43 16.10
CA ASN A 358 13.23 -2.27 16.59
C ASN A 358 13.42 -3.48 15.67
N PRO A 359 14.13 -3.30 14.53
CA PRO A 359 14.30 -4.35 13.53
C PRO A 359 14.84 -5.67 14.10
N GLU A 360 15.81 -5.61 15.02
CA GLU A 360 16.41 -6.81 15.62
C GLU A 360 15.38 -7.62 16.41
N ALA A 361 14.56 -6.95 17.23
CA ALA A 361 13.53 -7.63 18.01
C ALA A 361 12.32 -8.04 17.16
N GLU A 362 11.98 -7.28 16.12
CA GLU A 362 10.92 -7.61 15.16
C GLU A 362 11.19 -8.91 14.39
N LEU A 363 12.46 -9.21 14.09
CA LEU A 363 12.88 -10.48 13.48
C LEU A 363 12.64 -11.69 14.38
N SER A 364 12.43 -11.50 15.69
CA SER A 364 12.14 -12.59 16.62
C SER A 364 10.69 -13.09 16.55
N PHE A 365 9.80 -12.40 15.84
CA PHE A 365 8.41 -12.85 15.70
C PHE A 365 8.35 -14.22 15.00
N PRO A 366 7.59 -15.18 15.55
CA PRO A 366 7.42 -16.49 14.92
C PRO A 366 6.82 -16.36 13.52
N ARG A 367 7.29 -17.21 12.59
CA ARG A 367 6.69 -17.36 11.27
C ARG A 367 5.90 -18.66 11.16
N ARG A 368 4.84 -18.65 10.34
CA ARG A 368 4.06 -19.85 10.03
C ARG A 368 3.61 -19.84 8.58
N TRP A 369 3.76 -20.99 7.91
CA TRP A 369 3.30 -21.19 6.55
C TRP A 369 1.90 -21.79 6.48
N GLU A 370 1.08 -21.31 5.55
CA GLU A 370 -0.25 -21.82 5.21
C GLU A 370 -0.38 -21.97 3.67
N ASN A 371 -1.34 -22.77 3.22
CA ASN A 371 -1.55 -23.01 1.79
C ASN A 371 -2.58 -22.07 1.14
N GLU A 372 -3.26 -21.25 1.93
CA GLU A 372 -4.38 -20.43 1.48
C GLU A 372 -4.61 -19.22 2.39
N TRP A 373 -5.22 -18.19 1.81
CA TRP A 373 -5.75 -17.03 2.51
C TRP A 373 -7.16 -16.71 1.97
N PRO A 374 -8.17 -16.49 2.83
CA PRO A 374 -8.14 -16.68 4.28
C PRO A 374 -7.80 -18.13 4.66
N ILE A 375 -7.24 -18.35 5.85
CA ILE A 375 -6.81 -19.68 6.31
C ILE A 375 -8.06 -20.58 6.46
N ALA A 376 -8.13 -21.76 5.84
CA ALA A 376 -9.38 -22.55 5.85
C ALA A 376 -9.88 -22.95 7.25
N ARG A 377 -8.97 -23.18 8.21
CA ARG A 377 -9.35 -23.53 9.58
C ARG A 377 -9.78 -22.32 10.43
N THR A 378 -9.89 -21.12 9.85
CA THR A 378 -10.33 -19.92 10.57
C THR A 378 -11.72 -20.13 11.17
N ASN A 379 -11.83 -19.96 12.48
CA ASN A 379 -13.10 -19.94 13.18
C ASN A 379 -13.55 -18.49 13.39
N TYR A 380 -14.43 -18.01 12.51
CA TYR A 380 -15.01 -16.68 12.63
C TYR A 380 -15.92 -16.60 13.86
N THR A 381 -15.39 -16.00 14.93
CA THR A 381 -15.99 -16.02 16.26
C THR A 381 -16.58 -14.65 16.58
N HIS A 382 -17.85 -14.62 16.98
CA HIS A 382 -18.51 -13.39 17.41
C HIS A 382 -18.00 -12.94 18.77
N MET A 383 -17.57 -11.68 18.84
CA MET A 383 -17.29 -10.95 20.07
C MET A 383 -18.34 -9.83 20.19
N PHE A 384 -19.38 -10.07 20.99
CA PHE A 384 -20.51 -9.16 21.14
C PHE A 384 -20.16 -7.94 22.01
N LEU A 385 -20.69 -6.78 21.65
CA LEU A 385 -20.59 -5.54 22.42
C LEU A 385 -21.79 -5.42 23.36
N GLY A 386 -21.53 -5.09 24.63
CA GLY A 386 -22.55 -4.85 25.65
C GLY A 386 -22.83 -3.37 25.92
N PRO A 387 -24.01 -3.02 26.46
CA PRO A 387 -24.36 -1.65 26.82
C PRO A 387 -23.60 -1.13 28.06
N ASP A 388 -23.17 -2.05 28.93
CA ASP A 388 -22.08 -1.79 29.87
C ASP A 388 -20.79 -2.08 29.08
N PRO A 389 -19.94 -1.08 28.78
CA PRO A 389 -18.93 -1.07 27.71
C PRO A 389 -17.88 -2.20 27.75
N GLN A 390 -18.33 -3.42 27.47
CA GLN A 390 -17.59 -4.67 27.53
C GLN A 390 -17.79 -5.44 26.22
N MET A 391 -16.82 -6.28 25.91
CA MET A 391 -16.88 -7.23 24.81
C MET A 391 -16.86 -8.66 25.34
N THR A 392 -17.81 -9.50 24.91
CA THR A 392 -17.96 -10.88 25.38
C THR A 392 -18.19 -11.86 24.24
N PHE A 393 -17.66 -13.07 24.36
CA PHE A 393 -17.94 -14.15 23.40
C PHE A 393 -19.37 -14.69 23.51
N GLU A 394 -19.98 -14.55 24.69
CA GLU A 394 -21.39 -14.87 24.89
C GLU A 394 -22.26 -13.68 24.49
N LYS A 395 -23.34 -13.96 23.76
CA LYS A 395 -24.31 -12.94 23.37
C LYS A 395 -25.01 -12.38 24.62
N PRO A 396 -24.90 -11.08 24.91
CA PRO A 396 -25.51 -10.52 26.10
C PRO A 396 -27.03 -10.47 25.97
N THR A 397 -27.75 -10.77 27.06
CA THR A 397 -29.20 -10.53 27.12
C THR A 397 -29.43 -9.10 27.56
N THR A 398 -29.75 -8.21 26.63
CA THR A 398 -29.87 -6.78 26.89
C THR A 398 -31.31 -6.30 26.72
N GLY A 399 -31.79 -5.49 27.67
CA GLY A 399 -32.95 -4.63 27.43
C GLY A 399 -32.65 -3.60 26.34
N VAL A 400 -33.67 -2.86 25.89
CA VAL A 400 -33.48 -1.79 24.91
C VAL A 400 -32.69 -0.65 25.56
N SER A 401 -31.51 -0.34 25.01
CA SER A 401 -30.66 0.75 25.49
C SER A 401 -29.79 1.30 24.35
N LYS A 402 -29.03 2.34 24.63
CA LYS A 402 -28.12 2.96 23.66
C LYS A 402 -26.97 3.67 24.34
N LEU A 403 -25.82 3.67 23.69
CA LEU A 403 -24.67 4.49 24.04
C LEU A 403 -24.56 5.65 23.05
N SER A 404 -24.09 6.82 23.50
CA SER A 404 -24.04 8.04 22.67
C SER A 404 -22.64 8.66 22.68
N TYR A 405 -22.23 9.19 21.54
CA TYR A 405 -20.98 9.94 21.38
C TYR A 405 -21.19 11.06 20.35
N ARG A 406 -20.40 12.12 20.45
CA ARG A 406 -20.55 13.30 19.58
C ARG A 406 -19.94 13.03 18.20
N ALA A 407 -20.60 13.51 17.16
CA ALA A 407 -20.05 13.52 15.81
C ALA A 407 -18.90 14.55 15.71
N LEU A 408 -18.09 14.46 14.65
CA LEU A 408 -16.95 15.37 14.38
C LEU A 408 -15.88 15.34 15.49
N SER A 409 -15.58 14.13 15.99
CA SER A 409 -14.44 13.87 16.87
C SER A 409 -13.13 14.32 16.18
N THR A 410 -12.20 14.87 16.95
CA THR A 410 -10.84 15.20 16.50
C THR A 410 -9.81 14.61 17.43
N LEU A 411 -8.54 14.54 16.99
CA LEU A 411 -7.45 14.07 17.84
C LEU A 411 -7.28 14.91 19.12
N ASP A 412 -7.56 16.22 19.05
CA ASP A 412 -7.46 17.15 20.18
C ASP A 412 -8.69 17.11 21.10
N SER A 413 -9.83 16.63 20.60
CA SER A 413 -11.09 16.51 21.35
C SER A 413 -11.79 15.19 21.01
N PRO A 414 -11.21 14.06 21.43
CA PRO A 414 -11.71 12.75 21.03
C PRO A 414 -13.07 12.46 21.69
N GLN A 415 -14.00 11.95 20.88
CA GLN A 415 -15.33 11.51 21.27
C GLN A 415 -15.47 10.04 20.89
N LEU A 416 -15.41 9.15 21.87
CA LEU A 416 -15.32 7.71 21.63
C LEU A 416 -16.13 6.90 22.63
N LEU A 417 -16.67 5.78 22.13
CA LEU A 417 -17.12 4.66 22.96
C LEU A 417 -15.99 3.64 22.99
N THR A 418 -15.70 3.11 24.17
CA THR A 418 -14.65 2.10 24.36
C THR A 418 -15.30 0.82 24.85
N PHE A 419 -15.02 -0.32 24.22
CA PHE A 419 -15.48 -1.63 24.66
C PHE A 419 -14.26 -2.51 24.93
N THR A 420 -14.21 -3.14 26.10
CA THR A 420 -13.03 -3.91 26.53
C THR A 420 -13.39 -5.36 26.79
N THR A 421 -12.56 -6.30 26.34
CA THR A 421 -12.75 -7.73 26.69
C THR A 421 -12.37 -7.98 28.15
N PRO A 422 -12.90 -9.03 28.80
CA PRO A 422 -12.19 -9.62 29.93
C PRO A 422 -10.78 -10.09 29.49
N PRO A 423 -9.85 -10.27 30.44
CA PRO A 423 -8.57 -10.94 30.16
C PRO A 423 -8.80 -12.30 29.50
N PHE A 424 -8.09 -12.56 28.41
CA PHE A 424 -8.20 -13.82 27.67
C PHE A 424 -7.75 -14.99 28.56
N LEU A 425 -8.58 -16.04 28.64
CA LEU A 425 -8.30 -17.20 29.50
C LEU A 425 -7.20 -18.11 28.92
N THR A 426 -7.06 -18.11 27.60
CA THR A 426 -6.08 -18.86 26.83
C THR A 426 -5.44 -17.95 25.79
N GLU A 427 -4.21 -18.28 25.40
CA GLU A 427 -3.59 -17.66 24.23
C GLU A 427 -4.50 -17.85 23.01
N THR A 428 -4.76 -16.76 22.28
CA THR A 428 -5.68 -16.76 21.15
C THR A 428 -5.06 -16.02 19.98
N GLU A 429 -4.93 -16.71 18.86
CA GLU A 429 -4.48 -16.10 17.62
C GLU A 429 -5.64 -15.51 16.84
N ILE A 430 -5.46 -14.27 16.39
CA ILE A 430 -6.38 -13.55 15.52
C ILE A 430 -5.61 -13.21 14.24
N THR A 431 -5.90 -13.95 13.16
CA THR A 431 -5.21 -13.84 11.88
C THR A 431 -6.22 -13.82 10.75
N GLY A 432 -6.38 -12.67 10.10
CA GLY A 432 -7.34 -12.50 9.02
C GLY A 432 -8.01 -11.14 8.97
N HIS A 433 -9.09 -11.08 8.20
CA HIS A 433 -10.01 -9.94 8.10
C HIS A 433 -10.97 -9.91 9.28
N ILE A 434 -11.08 -8.76 9.93
CA ILE A 434 -12.06 -8.51 11.00
C ILE A 434 -13.20 -7.67 10.42
N VAL A 435 -14.43 -7.99 10.81
CA VAL A 435 -15.62 -7.20 10.46
C VAL A 435 -16.35 -6.84 11.74
N THR A 436 -16.70 -5.56 11.92
CA THR A 436 -17.51 -5.10 13.04
C THR A 436 -18.90 -4.70 12.56
N HIS A 437 -19.91 -5.37 13.08
CA HIS A 437 -21.31 -5.09 12.84
C HIS A 437 -21.85 -4.16 13.93
N LEU A 438 -22.41 -3.01 13.54
CA LEU A 438 -22.98 -2.02 14.44
C LEU A 438 -24.40 -1.61 14.02
N ASN A 439 -25.26 -1.37 15.00
CA ASN A 439 -26.57 -0.77 14.84
C ASN A 439 -26.51 0.69 15.28
N VAL A 440 -26.43 1.60 14.31
CA VAL A 440 -26.14 3.01 14.55
C VAL A 440 -27.27 3.94 14.15
N SER A 441 -27.36 5.09 14.80
CA SER A 441 -28.18 6.21 14.34
C SER A 441 -27.48 7.52 14.67
N VAL A 442 -27.88 8.61 14.03
CA VAL A 442 -27.53 9.97 14.45
C VAL A 442 -28.79 10.73 14.84
N ILE A 443 -28.69 11.56 15.88
CA ILE A 443 -29.71 12.56 16.18
C ILE A 443 -29.19 13.97 15.93
N ARG A 444 -30.09 14.82 15.49
CA ARG A 444 -29.85 16.23 15.25
C ARG A 444 -29.62 17.00 16.56
N ASP A 445 -28.68 17.94 16.52
CA ASP A 445 -28.51 18.95 17.55
C ASP A 445 -29.53 20.08 17.43
N ALA A 446 -29.99 20.61 18.58
CA ALA A 446 -30.90 21.75 18.60
C ALA A 446 -30.29 22.96 17.87
N GLY A 447 -31.01 23.49 16.88
CA GLY A 447 -30.56 24.66 16.09
C GLY A 447 -29.65 24.35 14.90
N CYS A 448 -29.20 23.11 14.70
CA CYS A 448 -28.35 22.71 13.56
C CYS A 448 -29.19 22.13 12.41
N PRO A 449 -28.67 22.02 11.17
CA PRO A 449 -29.31 21.22 10.11
C PRO A 449 -29.48 19.74 10.52
N PRO A 450 -30.46 19.00 9.95
CA PRO A 450 -30.52 17.56 10.14
C PRO A 450 -29.29 16.90 9.51
N PRO A 451 -28.55 16.04 10.26
CA PRO A 451 -27.43 15.31 9.69
C PRO A 451 -27.93 14.35 8.60
N SER A 452 -27.14 14.21 7.54
CA SER A 452 -27.43 13.40 6.36
C SER A 452 -26.41 12.28 6.14
N GLU A 453 -25.38 12.19 6.98
CA GLU A 453 -24.29 11.21 6.91
C GLU A 453 -23.86 10.78 8.33
N ILE A 454 -23.23 9.60 8.45
CA ILE A 454 -22.63 9.09 9.69
C ILE A 454 -21.26 8.51 9.33
N ASP A 455 -20.19 9.05 9.92
CA ASP A 455 -18.86 8.46 9.83
C ASP A 455 -18.57 7.57 11.04
N LEU A 456 -17.94 6.42 10.79
CA LEU A 456 -17.52 5.47 11.81
C LEU A 456 -16.02 5.17 11.68
N PHE A 457 -15.30 5.39 12.76
CA PHE A 457 -13.88 5.08 12.90
C PHE A 457 -13.71 4.03 13.99
N LEU A 458 -13.09 2.88 13.66
CA LEU A 458 -12.97 1.74 14.57
C LEU A 458 -11.53 1.36 14.86
N THR A 459 -11.13 1.47 16.13
CA THR A 459 -9.79 1.10 16.62
C THR A 459 -9.82 -0.26 17.25
N LEU A 460 -8.87 -1.15 16.93
CA LEU A 460 -8.59 -2.29 17.81
C LEU A 460 -7.24 -2.13 18.51
N ARG A 461 -7.25 -2.11 19.84
CA ARG A 461 -6.04 -1.99 20.67
C ARG A 461 -5.78 -3.31 21.38
N HIS A 462 -4.51 -3.62 21.58
CA HIS A 462 -4.06 -4.84 22.25
C HIS A 462 -3.33 -4.46 23.55
N LEU A 463 -3.84 -4.93 24.68
CA LEU A 463 -3.16 -4.81 25.97
C LEU A 463 -2.50 -6.13 26.35
N SER A 464 -1.25 -6.05 26.80
CA SER A 464 -0.52 -7.16 27.41
C SER A 464 -1.17 -7.62 28.74
N PRO A 465 -0.77 -8.79 29.27
CA PRO A 465 -1.27 -9.27 30.56
C PRO A 465 -1.00 -8.35 31.77
N THR A 466 -0.09 -7.39 31.64
CA THR A 466 0.20 -6.39 32.67
C THR A 466 -0.64 -5.12 32.54
N GLY A 467 -1.52 -5.05 31.53
CA GLY A 467 -2.34 -3.88 31.21
C GLY A 467 -1.63 -2.81 30.37
N LYS A 468 -0.37 -3.04 29.96
CA LYS A 468 0.36 -2.15 29.05
C LYS A 468 -0.11 -2.36 27.61
N GLU A 469 -0.39 -1.27 26.89
CA GLU A 469 -0.69 -1.30 25.45
C GLU A 469 0.53 -1.74 24.63
N ILE A 470 0.28 -2.68 23.71
CA ILE A 470 1.26 -3.17 22.75
C ILE A 470 1.06 -2.40 21.45
N PHE A 471 2.13 -1.76 20.98
CA PHE A 471 2.17 -1.07 19.70
C PHE A 471 2.99 -1.88 18.70
N TYR A 472 2.63 -1.76 17.43
CA TYR A 472 3.38 -2.35 16.33
C TYR A 472 3.93 -1.26 15.43
N THR A 473 5.13 -1.49 14.88
CA THR A 473 5.78 -0.56 13.96
C THR A 473 4.96 -0.35 12.69
N GLY A 474 4.60 0.90 12.43
CA GLY A 474 3.96 1.40 11.22
C GLY A 474 4.97 1.86 10.17
N SER A 475 4.46 2.29 9.01
CA SER A 475 5.27 2.62 7.82
C SER A 475 6.41 3.61 8.07
N SER A 476 6.26 4.58 8.98
CA SER A 476 7.28 5.57 9.32
C SER A 476 8.05 5.26 10.60
N GLY A 477 7.80 4.10 11.23
CA GLY A 477 8.39 3.71 12.51
C GLY A 477 7.56 4.11 13.73
N GLU A 478 6.34 4.59 13.55
CA GLU A 478 5.38 4.91 14.61
C GLU A 478 4.65 3.66 15.14
N GLY A 479 3.91 3.75 16.25
CA GLY A 479 3.06 2.66 16.74
C GLY A 479 1.64 2.73 16.14
N VAL A 480 1.08 1.65 15.59
CA VAL A 480 -0.24 1.69 14.90
C VAL A 480 -1.26 0.63 15.38
N PRO A 481 -2.57 0.96 15.47
CA PRO A 481 -3.70 0.01 15.55
C PRO A 481 -4.42 -0.21 14.18
N PRO A 482 -5.36 -1.18 14.01
CA PRO A 482 -6.06 -1.50 12.73
C PRO A 482 -7.48 -0.89 12.60
N TRP A 483 -7.96 -0.61 11.36
CA TRP A 483 -9.18 0.21 11.08
C TRP A 483 -9.96 0.00 9.74
N LEU A 484 -11.22 0.53 9.71
CA LEU A 484 -12.11 1.14 8.66
C LEU A 484 -13.04 0.32 7.69
N PRO A 485 -14.27 0.84 7.37
CA PRO A 485 -15.37 0.09 6.76
C PRO A 485 -15.15 -0.45 5.34
N TYR A 486 -15.80 -1.59 5.02
CA TYR A 486 -15.79 -2.22 3.70
C TYR A 486 -17.10 -1.97 2.98
N ARG A 487 -17.03 -1.32 1.81
CA ARG A 487 -18.08 -1.31 0.77
C ARG A 487 -17.45 -1.13 -0.60
N ASP A 488 -18.25 -1.38 -1.64
CA ASP A 488 -17.82 -1.12 -3.00
C ASP A 488 -17.75 0.38 -3.35
N TYR A 489 -18.58 1.21 -2.69
CA TYR A 489 -18.64 2.67 -2.83
C TYR A 489 -18.96 3.14 -4.24
N HIS A 490 -19.92 2.49 -4.89
CA HIS A 490 -20.54 2.99 -6.12
C HIS A 490 -21.61 4.02 -5.80
N SER A 491 -21.90 4.91 -6.75
CA SER A 491 -22.95 5.93 -6.63
C SER A 491 -24.34 5.34 -6.32
N THR A 492 -24.58 4.08 -6.69
CA THR A 492 -25.82 3.32 -6.44
C THR A 492 -25.91 2.73 -5.04
N ASP A 493 -24.82 2.69 -4.27
CA ASP A 493 -24.78 2.05 -2.94
C ASP A 493 -25.24 2.99 -1.81
N VAL A 494 -25.59 4.24 -2.15
CA VAL A 494 -25.90 5.29 -1.18
C VAL A 494 -27.27 5.06 -0.54
N LEU A 495 -27.25 4.82 0.77
CA LEU A 495 -28.44 4.85 1.61
C LEU A 495 -28.49 6.18 2.38
N PRO A 496 -29.50 7.05 2.16
CA PRO A 496 -29.62 8.30 2.89
C PRO A 496 -29.79 8.09 4.40
N VAL A 497 -29.10 8.91 5.19
CA VAL A 497 -29.27 8.93 6.65
C VAL A 497 -30.45 9.83 7.02
N ILE A 498 -31.41 9.26 7.75
CA ILE A 498 -32.56 9.93 8.34
C ILE A 498 -32.32 10.01 9.85
N PRO A 499 -32.29 11.22 10.44
CA PRO A 499 -32.03 11.36 11.87
C PRO A 499 -33.02 10.56 12.73
N GLY A 500 -32.50 9.70 13.59
CA GLY A 500 -33.27 8.83 14.48
C GLY A 500 -33.52 7.41 13.96
N ASP A 501 -33.41 7.18 12.65
CA ASP A 501 -33.51 5.84 12.07
C ASP A 501 -32.25 5.02 12.42
N ILE A 502 -32.43 3.71 12.58
CA ILE A 502 -31.36 2.78 12.97
C ILE A 502 -30.88 2.03 11.73
N TYR A 503 -29.57 2.06 11.52
CA TYR A 503 -28.88 1.45 10.40
C TYR A 503 -27.98 0.34 10.92
N ALA A 504 -28.13 -0.86 10.36
CA ALA A 504 -27.17 -1.94 10.53
C ALA A 504 -26.04 -1.75 9.52
N VAL A 505 -24.79 -1.68 9.99
CA VAL A 505 -23.61 -1.42 9.16
C VAL A 505 -22.49 -2.39 9.50
N ASP A 506 -21.83 -2.88 8.47
CA ASP A 506 -20.62 -3.67 8.58
C ASP A 506 -19.40 -2.79 8.28
N VAL A 507 -18.43 -2.85 9.18
CA VAL A 507 -17.22 -2.04 9.13
C VAL A 507 -16.02 -3.00 9.13
N GLU A 508 -15.29 -3.08 8.01
CA GLU A 508 -14.01 -3.77 7.96
C GLU A 508 -13.02 -3.18 8.97
N VAL A 509 -12.12 -4.04 9.39
CA VAL A 509 -10.90 -3.70 10.08
C VAL A 509 -9.84 -4.48 9.33
N TRP A 510 -8.89 -3.76 8.73
CA TRP A 510 -7.90 -4.33 7.81
C TRP A 510 -7.19 -5.57 8.38
N PRO A 511 -6.70 -6.47 7.50
CA PRO A 511 -6.00 -7.70 7.90
C PRO A 511 -5.01 -7.51 9.04
N THR A 512 -5.07 -8.42 10.02
CA THR A 512 -4.13 -8.43 11.14
C THR A 512 -3.68 -9.85 11.44
N ASN A 513 -2.45 -9.99 11.94
CA ASN A 513 -1.91 -11.22 12.49
C ASN A 513 -1.38 -10.90 13.90
N VAL A 514 -2.13 -11.25 14.94
CA VAL A 514 -1.79 -10.96 16.34
C VAL A 514 -2.09 -12.19 17.20
N VAL A 515 -1.20 -12.46 18.16
CA VAL A 515 -1.43 -13.46 19.21
C VAL A 515 -1.69 -12.72 20.51
N VAL A 516 -2.93 -12.81 21.01
CA VAL A 516 -3.33 -12.28 22.31
C VAL A 516 -2.93 -13.30 23.38
N GLU A 517 -2.00 -12.92 24.24
CA GLU A 517 -1.49 -13.79 25.30
C GLU A 517 -2.56 -14.02 26.38
N LYS A 518 -2.43 -15.12 27.13
CA LYS A 518 -3.25 -15.35 28.33
C LYS A 518 -3.13 -14.17 29.28
N GLY A 519 -4.26 -13.61 29.69
CA GLY A 519 -4.35 -12.42 30.52
C GLY A 519 -4.35 -11.10 29.74
N GLY A 520 -4.00 -11.11 28.44
CA GLY A 520 -4.11 -9.96 27.56
C GLY A 520 -5.56 -9.58 27.29
N GLN A 521 -5.78 -8.36 26.80
CA GLN A 521 -7.11 -7.82 26.53
C GLN A 521 -7.14 -7.13 25.17
N LEU A 522 -8.34 -7.08 24.57
CA LEU A 522 -8.61 -6.24 23.42
C LEU A 522 -9.52 -5.08 23.81
N ILE A 523 -9.30 -3.93 23.18
CA ILE A 523 -10.15 -2.75 23.29
C ILE A 523 -10.60 -2.34 21.90
N LEU A 524 -11.91 -2.24 21.69
CA LEU A 524 -12.50 -1.62 20.51
C LEU A 524 -12.90 -0.19 20.84
N GLU A 525 -12.42 0.79 20.08
CA GLU A 525 -12.92 2.17 20.17
C GLU A 525 -13.78 2.50 18.95
N VAL A 526 -14.98 3.02 19.18
CA VAL A 526 -15.90 3.53 18.15
C VAL A 526 -15.92 5.05 18.24
N SER A 527 -15.53 5.73 17.16
CA SER A 527 -15.52 7.19 17.09
C SER A 527 -16.18 7.71 15.80
N SER A 528 -16.30 9.03 15.73
CA SER A 528 -16.81 9.79 14.58
C SER A 528 -15.69 10.57 13.86
N GLY A 529 -14.43 10.28 14.16
CA GLY A 529 -13.26 10.90 13.55
C GLY A 529 -12.01 10.10 13.86
N ASP A 530 -10.90 10.48 13.23
CA ASP A 530 -9.61 9.84 13.45
C ASP A 530 -9.24 9.82 14.93
N THR A 531 -8.58 8.74 15.31
CA THR A 531 -8.16 8.43 16.67
C THR A 531 -6.64 8.27 16.69
N ARG A 532 -6.07 8.05 17.88
CA ARG A 532 -4.60 8.12 18.07
C ARG A 532 -3.86 7.26 17.03
N ASN A 533 -2.71 7.77 16.59
CA ASN A 533 -1.80 7.14 15.63
C ASN A 533 -2.29 7.02 14.17
N SER A 534 -3.22 7.89 13.76
CA SER A 534 -3.63 8.00 12.34
C SER A 534 -2.58 8.68 11.44
N SER A 535 -1.52 9.28 12.02
CA SER A 535 -0.35 9.81 11.30
C SER A 535 -0.74 10.75 10.14
N ILE A 536 -0.18 10.56 8.96
CA ILE A 536 -0.48 11.31 7.72
C ILE A 536 -1.74 10.82 7.00
N PHE A 537 -2.40 9.76 7.46
CA PHE A 537 -3.57 9.13 6.83
C PHE A 537 -4.91 9.63 7.42
N GLN A 538 -4.94 10.86 7.92
CA GLN A 538 -6.13 11.46 8.53
C GLN A 538 -7.21 11.80 7.51
N HIS A 539 -8.45 11.77 7.99
CA HIS A 539 -9.69 11.98 7.25
C HIS A 539 -10.35 13.28 7.70
N THR A 540 -9.73 14.43 7.46
CA THR A 540 -10.19 15.72 8.01
C THR A 540 -10.64 16.71 6.94
N HIS A 541 -10.92 16.25 5.72
CA HIS A 541 -11.17 17.16 4.60
C HIS A 541 -12.51 17.91 4.76
N PRO A 542 -12.52 19.26 4.78
CA PRO A 542 -13.71 20.04 5.14
C PRO A 542 -14.85 19.97 4.11
N LEU A 543 -14.56 19.71 2.83
CA LEU A 543 -15.59 19.51 1.81
C LEU A 543 -16.22 18.12 1.86
N ASP A 544 -15.43 17.12 2.28
CA ASP A 544 -15.88 15.75 2.41
C ASP A 544 -16.68 15.57 3.71
N ARG A 545 -16.20 16.20 4.79
CA ARG A 545 -16.73 16.08 6.16
C ARG A 545 -17.25 17.40 6.75
N PRO A 546 -18.14 18.14 6.07
CA PRO A 546 -18.66 19.41 6.59
C PRO A 546 -19.62 19.19 7.75
N ALA A 547 -19.59 20.11 8.73
CA ALA A 547 -20.49 20.06 9.88
C ALA A 547 -21.98 20.07 9.49
N SER A 548 -22.34 20.70 8.37
CA SER A 548 -23.71 20.74 7.87
C SER A 548 -24.30 19.36 7.53
N LYS A 549 -23.45 18.35 7.28
CA LYS A 549 -23.87 16.96 6.98
C LYS A 549 -23.75 16.02 8.16
N LEU A 550 -22.74 16.22 9.02
CA LEU A 550 -22.34 15.24 10.04
C LEU A 550 -22.68 15.66 11.47
N GLN A 551 -22.90 16.96 11.74
CA GLN A 551 -23.07 17.43 13.11
C GLN A 551 -24.30 16.81 13.80
N GLY A 552 -24.08 16.22 14.97
CA GLY A 552 -25.12 15.58 15.76
C GLY A 552 -24.56 14.71 16.89
N THR A 553 -25.43 13.86 17.43
CA THR A 553 -25.04 12.82 18.41
C THR A 553 -25.26 11.45 17.80
N ASN A 554 -24.17 10.73 17.59
CA ASN A 554 -24.19 9.34 17.14
C ASN A 554 -24.56 8.42 18.30
N ARG A 555 -25.20 7.30 17.97
CA ARG A 555 -25.68 6.30 18.92
C ARG A 555 -25.42 4.90 18.43
N VAL A 556 -24.98 4.02 19.32
CA VAL A 556 -25.00 2.56 19.13
C VAL A 556 -26.17 1.99 19.93
N HIS A 557 -27.03 1.21 19.29
CA HIS A 557 -28.27 0.70 19.88
C HIS A 557 -28.13 -0.77 20.29
N PHE A 558 -28.65 -1.10 21.47
CA PHE A 558 -28.66 -2.46 22.02
C PHE A 558 -30.09 -2.89 22.30
N GLY A 559 -30.36 -4.18 22.17
CA GLY A 559 -31.65 -4.77 22.49
C GLY A 559 -31.86 -6.09 21.75
N PRO A 560 -33.01 -6.76 21.94
CA PRO A 560 -33.28 -8.09 21.38
C PRO A 560 -33.21 -8.18 19.84
N LYS A 561 -33.26 -7.04 19.14
CA LYS A 561 -33.18 -6.93 17.67
C LYS A 561 -31.88 -6.29 17.17
N TYR A 562 -31.00 -5.84 18.06
CA TYR A 562 -29.82 -5.05 17.72
C TYR A 562 -28.58 -5.72 18.31
N ASP A 563 -28.07 -6.70 17.57
CA ASP A 563 -26.81 -7.35 17.90
C ASP A 563 -25.66 -6.48 17.41
N ASN A 564 -24.70 -6.16 18.27
CA ASN A 564 -23.47 -5.48 17.88
C ASN A 564 -22.31 -6.42 18.17
N TYR A 565 -21.41 -6.62 17.23
CA TYR A 565 -20.32 -7.57 17.40
C TYR A 565 -19.13 -7.25 16.51
N MET A 566 -17.96 -7.75 16.92
CA MET A 566 -16.78 -7.90 16.08
C MET A 566 -16.63 -9.38 15.74
N LEU A 567 -16.56 -9.69 14.45
CA LEU A 567 -16.30 -11.04 13.94
C LEU A 567 -14.79 -11.23 13.85
N LEU A 568 -14.23 -12.03 14.78
CA LEU A 568 -12.81 -12.27 14.90
C LEU A 568 -12.38 -13.52 14.12
N PRO A 569 -11.34 -13.45 13.27
CA PRO A 569 -10.77 -14.62 12.59
C PRO A 569 -9.84 -15.40 13.54
N VAL A 570 -10.44 -16.15 14.46
CA VAL A 570 -9.67 -16.94 15.45
C VAL A 570 -9.09 -18.17 14.76
N ILE A 571 -7.79 -18.39 14.91
CA ILE A 571 -7.11 -19.57 14.34
C ILE A 571 -6.95 -20.65 15.42
N PRO A 572 -7.61 -21.81 15.29
CA PRO A 572 -7.34 -22.95 16.15
C PRO A 572 -5.91 -23.47 15.97
N SER A 573 -5.35 -24.03 17.05
CA SER A 573 -4.10 -24.79 16.99
C SER A 573 -4.21 -25.92 15.96
N ARG A 574 -3.10 -26.24 15.29
CA ARG A 574 -3.02 -27.46 14.48
C ARG A 574 -3.09 -28.66 15.42
N GLU A 575 -4.02 -29.58 15.16
CA GLU A 575 -4.07 -30.88 15.85
C GLU A 575 -2.81 -31.72 15.60
#